data_AF-A0A2S6TPS3-F1
#
_entry.id   AF-A0A2S6TPS3-F1
#
_cell.length_a   1.000
_cell.length_b   1.000
_cell.length_c   1.000
_cell.angle_alpha   90.00
_cell.angle_beta   90.00
_cell.angle_gamma   90.00
#
_symmetry.space_group_name_H-M   'P 1'
#
loop_
_entity.id
_entity.type
_entity.pdbx_description
1 polymer ?
#
loop_
_entity_poly.entity_id
_entity_poly.type
_entity_poly.pdbx_seq_one_letter_code
_entity_poly.pdbx_strand_id
1 'polypeptide(L)' 'MPTSEYMASLAKQYETLNKLIEEAENSNSRGESIKLYYKAQQKTANITEALEETLNEETTIGKRDAA' A
#
# COMPACT_ATOMS: atom_id res chain seq x y z
N MET A 1 16.86 -2.25 0.76
CA MET A 1 16.41 -2.47 -0.64
C MET A 1 16.69 -1.19 -1.41
N PRO A 2 17.13 -1.20 -2.69
CA PRO A 2 17.31 0.03 -3.46
C PRO A 2 15.98 0.78 -3.60
N THR A 3 15.99 2.11 -3.45
CA THR A 3 14.80 2.98 -3.51
C THR A 3 13.96 2.76 -4.78
N SER A 4 14.58 2.40 -5.91
CA SER A 4 13.88 2.11 -7.16
C SER A 4 13.04 0.83 -7.13
N GLU A 5 13.52 -0.23 -6.49
CA GLU A 5 12.79 -1.50 -6.35
C GLU A 5 11.62 -1.34 -5.39
N TYR A 6 11.80 -0.53 -4.34
CA TYR A 6 10.75 -0.16 -3.41
C TYR A 6 9.62 0.62 -4.11
N MET A 7 9.96 1.65 -4.90
CA MET A 7 8.97 2.44 -5.64
C MET A 7 8.22 1.61 -6.69
N ALA A 8 8.89 0.67 -7.36
CA ALA A 8 8.25 -0.26 -8.29
C ALA A 8 7.27 -1.21 -7.57
N SER A 9 7.65 -1.72 -6.39
CA SER A 9 6.77 -2.52 -5.53
C SER A 9 5.54 -1.74 -5.09
N LEU A 10 5.73 -0.49 -4.64
CA LEU A 10 4.65 0.38 -4.20
C LEU A 10 3.66 0.69 -5.33
N ALA A 11 4.16 1.01 -6.53
CA ALA A 11 3.33 1.23 -7.72
C ALA A 11 2.44 0.02 -8.04
N LYS A 12 3.01 -1.19 -8.01
CA LYS A 12 2.25 -2.44 -8.23
C LYS A 12 1.18 -2.67 -7.15
N GLN A 13 1.46 -2.27 -5.91
CA GLN A 13 0.51 -2.38 -4.82
C GLN A 13 -0.68 -1.45 -4.98
N TYR A 14 -0.46 -0.22 -5.45
CA TYR A 14 -1.51 0.74 -5.82
C TYR A 14 -2.32 0.30 -7.04
N GLU A 15 -1.69 -0.27 -8.07
CA GLU A 15 -2.40 -0.85 -9.22
C GLU A 15 -3.39 -1.94 -8.79
N THR A 16 -2.95 -2.81 -7.89
CA THR A 16 -3.82 -3.85 -7.32
C THR A 16 -4.97 -3.25 -6.51
N LEU A 17 -4.72 -2.16 -5.77
CA LEU A 17 -5.76 -1.47 -5.00
C LEU A 17 -6.83 -0.88 -5.92
N ASN A 18 -6.42 -0.17 -6.97
CA ASN A 18 -7.33 0.43 -7.94
C ASN A 18 -8.20 -0.63 -8.61
N LYS A 19 -7.61 -1.77 -8.97
CA LYS A 19 -8.36 -2.90 -9.55
C LYS A 19 -9.43 -3.45 -8.60
N LEU A 20 -9.13 -3.58 -7.31
CA LEU A 20 -10.12 -4.04 -6.31
C LEU A 20 -11.27 -3.05 -6.15
N ILE A 21 -10.99 -1.75 -6.22
CA ILE A 21 -12.01 -0.69 -6.15
C ILE A 21 -12.87 -0.72 -7.42
N GLU A 22 -12.25 -0.79 -8.60
CA GLU A 22 -12.96 -0.89 -9.87
C GLU A 22 -13.86 -2.13 -9.94
N GLU A 23 -13.37 -3.29 -9.48
CA GLU A 23 -14.17 -4.52 -9.39
C GLU A 23 -15.33 -4.37 -8.39
N ALA A 24 -15.13 -3.63 -7.29
CA ALA A 24 -16.18 -3.37 -6.30
C ALA A 24 -17.27 -2.44 -6.84
N GLU A 25 -16.89 -1.40 -7.60
CA GLU A 25 -17.79 -0.43 -8.23
C GLU A 25 -18.63 -1.07 -9.34
N ASN A 26 -18.04 -2.01 -10.09
CA ASN A 26 -18.70 -2.71 -11.19
C ASN A 26 -19.41 -4.00 -10.76
N SER A 27 -19.39 -4.35 -9.47
CA SER A 27 -20.01 -5.58 -8.98
C SER A 27 -21.54 -5.46 -8.90
N ASN A 28 -22.24 -6.37 -9.58
CA ASN A 28 -23.70 -6.51 -9.50
C ASN A 28 -24.18 -7.15 -8.18
N SER A 29 -23.26 -7.55 -7.29
CA SER A 29 -23.57 -8.13 -5.99
C SER A 29 -23.09 -7.20 -4.88
N ARG A 30 -24.04 -6.67 -4.11
CA ARG A 30 -23.73 -5.81 -2.94
C ARG A 30 -22.83 -6.51 -1.92
N GLY A 31 -23.02 -7.81 -1.71
CA GLY A 31 -22.19 -8.60 -0.81
C GLY A 31 -20.76 -8.75 -1.32
N GLU A 32 -20.58 -8.89 -2.63
CA GLU A 32 -19.24 -9.00 -3.23
C GLU A 32 -18.53 -7.65 -3.27
N SER A 33 -19.26 -6.58 -3.61
CA SER A 33 -18.76 -5.20 -3.55
C SER A 33 -18.21 -4.86 -2.15
N ILE A 34 -18.96 -5.18 -1.08
CA ILE A 34 -18.51 -4.97 0.31
C ILE A 34 -17.22 -5.75 0.63
N LYS A 35 -17.13 -7.02 0.20
CA LYS A 35 -15.92 -7.82 0.42
C LYS A 35 -14.70 -7.22 -0.30
N LEU A 36 -14.89 -6.75 -1.54
CA LEU A 36 -13.82 -6.14 -2.33
C LEU A 36 -13.34 -4.82 -1.71
N TYR A 37 -14.27 -3.96 -1.27
CA TYR A 37 -13.90 -2.75 -0.51
C TYR A 37 -13.16 -3.07 0.78
N TYR A 38 -13.58 -4.09 1.52
CA TYR A 38 -12.89 -4.49 2.74
C TYR A 38 -11.46 -4.99 2.47
N LYS A 39 -11.27 -5.77 1.39
CA LYS A 39 -9.92 -6.17 0.94
C LYS A 39 -9.07 -4.97 0.52
N ALA A 40 -9.66 -4.00 -0.18
CA ALA A 40 -8.96 -2.78 -0.55
C ALA A 40 -8.50 -2.00 0.70
N GLN A 41 -9.38 -1.83 1.69
CA GLN A 41 -9.04 -1.16 2.96
C GLN A 41 -7.88 -1.85 3.70
N GLN A 42 -7.91 -3.18 3.83
CA GLN A 42 -6.80 -3.93 4.44
C GLN A 42 -5.48 -3.71 3.70
N LYS A 43 -5.53 -3.71 2.36
CA LYS A 43 -4.32 -3.51 1.56
C LYS A 43 -3.78 -2.09 1.68
N THR A 44 -4.64 -1.07 1.77
CA THR A 44 -4.25 0.31 2.08
C THR A 44 -3.54 0.39 3.43
N ALA A 45 -4.08 -0.25 4.48
CA ALA A 45 -3.47 -0.25 5.80
C ALA A 45 -2.04 -0.81 5.76
N ASN A 46 -1.84 -1.97 5.09
CA ASN A 46 -0.51 -2.57 4.96
C ASN A 46 0.48 -1.67 4.19
N ILE A 47 0.02 -0.95 3.16
CA ILE A 47 0.86 0.00 2.41
C ILE A 47 1.28 1.16 3.33
N THR A 48 0.35 1.70 4.12
CA THR A 48 0.62 2.79 5.06
C THR A 48 1.62 2.37 6.13
N GLU A 49 1.44 1.20 6.76
CA GLU A 49 2.38 0.68 7.77
C GLU A 49 3.79 0.50 7.18
N ALA A 50 3.92 -0.08 5.98
CA ALA A 50 5.21 -0.26 5.33
C ALA A 50 5.89 1.08 4.98
N LEU A 51 5.12 2.11 4.62
CA LEU A 51 5.64 3.47 4.39
C LEU A 51 6.12 4.11 5.69
N GLU A 52 5.36 3.96 6.78
CA GLU A 52 5.73 4.47 8.10
C GLU A 52 7.01 3.79 8.64
N GLU A 53 7.12 2.47 8.50
CA GLU A 53 8.33 1.72 8.84
C GLU A 53 9.53 2.22 8.02
N THR A 54 9.38 2.35 6.70
CA THR A 54 10.46 2.82 5.82
C THR A 54 10.92 4.23 6.20
N LEU A 55 9.98 5.15 6.45
CA LEU A 55 10.28 6.53 6.84
C LEU A 55 11.02 6.60 8.19
N ASN A 56 10.60 5.77 9.15
CA ASN A 56 11.24 5.69 10.47
C ASN A 56 12.66 5.13 10.40
N GLU A 57 12.89 4.12 9.55
CA GLU A 57 14.22 3.56 9.30
C GLU A 57 15.15 4.58 8.64
N GLU A 58 14.69 5.26 7.58
CA GLU A 58 15.48 6.30 6.89
C GLU A 58 15.81 7.49 7.83
N THR A 59 14.87 7.90 8.68
CA THR A 59 15.08 8.96 9.68
C THR A 59 16.09 8.54 10.75
N THR A 60 16.08 7.27 11.15
CA THR A 60 16.98 6.74 12.18
C THR A 60 18.41 6.59 11.65
N ILE A 61 18.58 6.17 10.40
CA ILE A 61 19.88 6.12 9.72
C ILE A 61 20.45 7.53 9.54
N GLY A 62 19.65 8.50 9.07
CA GLY A 62 20.08 9.88 8.90
C GLY A 62 20.54 10.57 10.20
N LYS A 63 20.05 10.13 11.36
CA LYS A 63 20.53 10.59 12.68
C LYS A 63 21.83 9.93 13.14
N ARG A 64 22.15 8.71 12.65
CA ARG A 64 23.41 8.02 12.97
C ARG A 64 24.57 8.50 12.12
N ASP A 65 24.35 8.81 10.84
CA ASP A 65 25.39 9.30 9.94
C ASP A 65 25.77 10.78 10.18
N ALA A 66 24.97 11.49 10.97
CA ALA A 66 25.19 12.89 11.37
C ALA A 66 25.90 13.05 12.75
N ALA A 67 26.26 11.96 13.42
CA ALA A 67 26.91 11.92 14.74
C ALA A 67 28.35 11.42 14.65
#